data_AF-A0ABD2QHE4-F1
#
_entry.id   AF-A0ABD2QHE4-F1
#
_cell.length_a   1.000
_cell.length_b   1.000
_cell.length_c   1.000
_cell.angle_alpha   90.00
_cell.angle_beta   90.00
_cell.angle_gamma   90.00
#
_symmetry.space_group_name_H-M   'P 1'
#
loop_
_entity.id
_entity.type
_entity.pdbx_description
1 polymer ?
#
loop_
_entity_poly.entity_id
_entity_poly.type
_entity_poly.pdbx_seq_one_letter_code
_entity_poly.pdbx_strand_id
1 'polypeptide(L)'
;MVLRLTLLVFVFFISLRRFLIRRLLSCQPWMNDRLGKVSLKTKLWAFTVSLLEGFSKPGLYGAQEILPSLPLPPVDATLQKLTTSLTAIYSPAQLRELQHFCGLFRKKSAWKLQFLLRIRHLLTHNYVTEWWEKYIYLMQRSSLVTSANYYALSYENYRPSNKQSVLLAAKTYSLLRVKQQLETEVKEPIFVSGCVPVCMGQYRRLFSVTRIPCKDFDRIQHYRSSHSVVQCHGLFYKIPMYRHGRMHNLLEPWEYQLQVEYILAHAEQERGVSPRDKDPFFKLAALTQVVVILCILSIF
;
A
#
# COMPACT_ATOMS: atom_id res chain seq x y z
N MET A 1 26.56 -30.66 -20.06
CA MET A 1 27.33 -29.39 -20.22
C MET A 1 26.53 -28.32 -20.97
N VAL A 2 25.97 -28.65 -22.15
CA VAL A 2 25.17 -27.72 -22.99
C VAL A 2 24.00 -27.06 -22.24
N LEU A 3 23.18 -27.82 -21.51
CA LEU A 3 22.04 -27.27 -20.75
C LEU A 3 22.45 -26.22 -19.70
N ARG A 4 23.63 -26.38 -19.08
CA ARG A 4 24.16 -25.42 -18.10
C ARG A 4 24.62 -24.12 -18.77
N LEU A 5 25.24 -24.22 -19.94
CA LEU A 5 25.66 -23.07 -20.72
C LEU A 5 24.44 -22.28 -21.23
N THR A 6 23.42 -22.97 -21.76
CA THR A 6 22.18 -22.32 -22.21
C THR A 6 21.45 -21.60 -21.08
N LEU A 7 21.38 -22.22 -19.88
CA LEU A 7 20.79 -21.59 -18.69
C LEU A 7 21.56 -20.32 -18.28
N LEU A 8 22.90 -20.39 -18.24
CA LEU A 8 23.74 -19.25 -17.85
C LEU A 8 23.58 -18.08 -18.84
N VAL A 9 23.57 -18.37 -20.14
CA VAL A 9 23.33 -17.37 -21.19
C VAL A 9 21.94 -16.75 -21.03
N PHE A 10 20.91 -17.56 -20.80
CA PHE A 10 19.54 -17.07 -20.58
C PHE A 10 19.43 -16.17 -19.34
N VAL A 11 20.00 -16.58 -18.20
CA VAL A 11 20.02 -15.78 -16.97
C VAL A 11 20.80 -14.48 -17.17
N PHE A 12 21.92 -14.52 -17.88
CA PHE A 12 22.70 -13.33 -18.22
C PHE A 12 21.87 -12.32 -19.01
N PHE A 13 21.20 -12.74 -20.10
CA PHE A 13 20.38 -11.83 -20.91
C PHE A 13 19.18 -11.28 -20.13
N ILE A 14 18.53 -12.07 -19.29
CA ILE A 14 17.45 -11.58 -18.41
C ILE A 14 18.00 -10.52 -17.44
N SER A 15 19.15 -10.79 -16.82
CA SER A 15 19.76 -9.89 -15.84
C SER A 15 20.21 -8.58 -16.49
N LEU A 16 20.82 -8.66 -17.67
CA LEU A 16 21.20 -7.51 -18.48
C LEU A 16 19.98 -6.69 -18.88
N ARG A 17 18.93 -7.33 -19.40
CA ARG A 17 17.67 -6.67 -19.75
C ARG A 17 17.07 -5.94 -18.55
N ARG A 18 16.96 -6.60 -17.40
CA ARG A 18 16.45 -5.99 -16.15
C ARG A 18 17.31 -4.80 -15.72
N PHE A 19 18.63 -4.92 -15.80
CA PHE A 19 19.56 -3.84 -15.48
C PHE A 19 19.35 -2.62 -16.40
N LEU A 20 19.24 -2.84 -17.71
CA LEU A 20 19.01 -1.76 -18.68
C LEU A 20 17.67 -1.06 -18.43
N ILE A 21 16.59 -1.81 -18.20
CA ILE A 21 15.28 -1.23 -17.88
C ILE A 21 15.34 -0.45 -16.57
N ARG A 22 15.95 -0.98 -15.51
CA ARG A 22 16.13 -0.27 -14.23
C ARG A 22 16.84 1.06 -14.44
N ARG A 23 17.93 1.08 -15.22
CA ARG A 23 18.66 2.32 -15.55
C ARG A 23 17.82 3.30 -16.35
N LEU A 24 17.05 2.80 -17.31
CA LEU A 24 16.15 3.61 -18.10
C LEU A 24 15.03 4.23 -17.24
N LEU A 25 14.43 3.45 -16.33
CA LEU A 25 13.40 3.91 -15.39
C LEU A 25 13.93 4.86 -14.32
N SER A 26 15.23 4.79 -13.96
CA SER A 26 15.88 5.80 -13.11
C SER A 26 15.97 7.17 -13.79
N CYS A 27 16.08 7.19 -15.12
CA CYS A 27 16.01 8.41 -15.91
C CYS A 27 14.53 8.73 -16.14
N GLN A 28 13.99 9.72 -15.44
CA GLN A 28 12.55 10.06 -15.51
C GLN A 28 12.34 11.39 -16.24
N PRO A 29 12.55 11.47 -17.57
CA PRO A 29 12.41 12.72 -18.32
C PRO A 29 10.97 13.26 -18.29
N TRP A 30 10.00 12.35 -18.20
CA TRP A 30 8.57 12.66 -18.15
C TRP A 30 8.17 13.53 -16.95
N MET A 31 8.91 13.50 -15.84
CA MET A 31 8.57 14.30 -14.65
C MET A 31 8.72 15.81 -14.88
N ASN A 32 9.55 16.21 -15.85
CA ASN A 32 9.78 17.61 -16.18
C ASN A 32 8.88 18.11 -17.31
N ASP A 33 8.15 17.20 -17.97
CA ASP A 33 7.23 17.58 -19.04
C ASP A 33 6.01 18.29 -18.44
N ARG A 34 5.49 19.31 -19.15
CA ARG A 34 4.25 19.99 -18.75
C ARG A 34 3.05 19.07 -19.00
N LEU A 35 2.07 19.12 -18.11
CA LEU A 35 0.80 18.41 -18.31
C LEU A 35 0.21 18.74 -19.69
N GLY A 36 -0.07 17.71 -20.49
CA GLY A 36 -0.61 17.82 -21.85
C GLY A 36 0.40 17.99 -22.99
N LYS A 37 1.70 18.22 -22.72
CA LYS A 37 2.75 18.32 -23.76
C LYS A 37 3.91 17.38 -23.46
N VAL A 38 3.97 16.26 -24.19
CA VAL A 38 5.04 15.25 -24.06
C VAL A 38 6.20 15.59 -24.99
N SER A 39 7.41 15.74 -24.43
CA SER A 39 8.61 16.06 -25.22
C SER A 39 9.04 14.87 -26.10
N LEU A 40 9.74 15.15 -27.20
CA LEU A 40 10.28 14.10 -28.07
C LEU A 40 11.21 13.14 -27.28
N LYS A 41 11.96 13.69 -26.32
CA LYS A 41 12.81 12.92 -25.40
C LYS A 41 11.99 11.90 -24.61
N THR A 42 10.87 12.32 -24.05
CA THR A 42 9.97 11.42 -23.30
C THR A 42 9.32 10.38 -24.20
N LYS A 43 8.92 10.75 -25.43
CA LYS A 43 8.38 9.80 -26.40
C LYS A 43 9.40 8.71 -26.78
N LEU A 44 10.64 9.12 -27.10
CA LEU A 44 11.73 8.20 -27.43
C LEU A 44 12.08 7.29 -26.24
N TRP A 45 12.14 7.87 -25.05
CA TRP A 45 12.35 7.14 -23.81
C TRP A 45 11.25 6.09 -23.58
N ALA A 46 9.97 6.48 -23.67
CA ALA A 46 8.84 5.58 -23.47
C ALA A 46 8.84 4.46 -24.51
N PHE A 47 9.11 4.77 -25.78
CA PHE A 47 9.25 3.76 -26.82
C PHE A 47 10.37 2.75 -26.50
N THR A 48 11.50 3.23 -25.97
CA THR A 48 12.61 2.37 -25.56
C THR A 48 12.24 1.48 -24.36
N VAL A 49 11.50 2.01 -23.38
CA VAL A 49 10.96 1.22 -22.27
C VAL A 49 10.03 0.12 -22.80
N SER A 50 9.06 0.47 -23.63
CA SER A 50 8.11 -0.50 -24.21
C SER A 50 8.80 -1.60 -25.02
N LEU A 51 9.83 -1.26 -25.80
CA LEU A 51 10.60 -2.23 -26.58
C LEU A 51 11.35 -3.22 -25.67
N LEU A 52 11.92 -2.73 -24.56
CA LEU A 52 12.67 -3.56 -23.61
C LEU A 52 11.76 -4.35 -22.66
N GLU A 53 10.63 -3.82 -22.20
CA GLU A 53 9.64 -4.55 -21.38
C GLU A 53 8.88 -5.61 -22.19
N GLY A 54 8.81 -5.44 -23.51
CA GLY A 54 8.09 -6.32 -24.41
C GLY A 54 6.58 -6.07 -24.35
N PHE A 55 5.87 -6.54 -25.38
CA PHE A 55 4.44 -6.28 -25.56
C PHE A 55 3.52 -7.22 -24.76
N SER A 56 4.10 -8.13 -23.95
CA SER A 56 3.33 -9.06 -23.12
C SER A 56 2.84 -8.36 -21.86
N LYS A 57 1.57 -8.58 -21.50
CA LYS A 57 0.99 -8.03 -20.27
C LYS A 57 1.64 -8.69 -19.05
N PRO A 58 2.39 -7.95 -18.21
CA PRO A 58 2.95 -8.53 -17.00
C PRO A 58 1.85 -8.84 -15.98
N GLY A 59 2.05 -9.89 -15.19
CA GLY A 59 1.23 -10.12 -14.00
C GLY A 59 1.42 -9.01 -12.96
N LEU A 60 0.57 -8.98 -11.94
CA LEU A 60 0.50 -7.91 -10.94
C LEU A 60 1.86 -7.48 -10.36
N TYR A 61 2.74 -8.45 -10.07
CA TYR A 61 4.07 -8.18 -9.50
C TYR A 61 5.20 -8.33 -10.53
N GLY A 62 4.89 -8.52 -11.80
CA GLY A 62 5.87 -8.79 -12.86
C GLY A 62 6.88 -7.66 -13.04
N ALA A 63 6.50 -6.42 -12.76
CA ALA A 63 7.37 -5.26 -12.87
C ALA A 63 8.24 -5.00 -11.61
N GLN A 64 8.02 -5.69 -10.49
CA GLN A 64 8.72 -5.39 -9.23
C GLN A 64 10.24 -5.55 -9.35
N GLU A 65 10.68 -6.53 -10.15
CA GLU A 65 12.09 -6.81 -10.38
C GLU A 65 12.77 -5.82 -11.34
N ILE A 66 12.04 -4.92 -11.98
CA ILE A 66 12.62 -3.91 -12.88
C ILE A 66 12.50 -2.49 -12.33
N LEU A 67 11.85 -2.30 -11.19
CA LEU A 67 11.76 -0.99 -10.55
C LEU A 67 13.15 -0.51 -10.09
N PRO A 68 13.47 0.77 -10.29
CA PRO A 68 14.69 1.36 -9.78
C PRO A 68 14.62 1.47 -8.25
N SER A 69 15.77 1.34 -7.59
CA SER A 69 15.89 1.64 -6.17
C SER A 69 15.59 3.11 -5.90
N LEU A 70 15.03 3.41 -4.72
CA LEU A 70 14.76 4.79 -4.31
C LEU A 70 16.08 5.59 -4.30
N PRO A 71 16.17 6.73 -5.01
CA PRO A 71 17.41 7.49 -5.12
C PRO A 71 17.86 8.04 -3.76
N LEU A 72 19.18 8.05 -3.56
CA LEU A 72 19.82 8.65 -2.39
C LEU A 72 20.35 10.05 -2.76
N PRO A 73 19.69 11.15 -2.34
CA PRO A 73 20.09 12.49 -2.72
C PRO A 73 21.45 12.89 -2.10
N PRO A 74 22.24 13.75 -2.77
CA PRO A 74 23.43 14.35 -2.18
C PRO A 74 23.06 15.22 -0.96
N VAL A 75 23.90 15.17 0.07
CA VAL A 75 23.71 15.97 1.31
C VAL A 75 23.51 17.45 0.99
N ASP A 76 24.31 18.00 0.09
CA ASP A 76 24.31 19.42 -0.22
C ASP A 76 22.99 19.88 -0.85
N ALA A 77 22.47 19.08 -1.79
CA ALA A 77 21.19 19.31 -2.40
C ALA A 77 20.05 19.21 -1.37
N THR A 78 20.13 18.26 -0.44
CA THR A 78 19.17 18.13 0.67
C THR A 78 19.22 19.34 1.61
N LEU A 79 20.40 19.80 2.01
CA LEU A 79 20.56 20.96 2.89
C LEU A 79 20.10 22.25 2.23
N GLN A 80 20.42 22.44 0.95
CA GLN A 80 19.93 23.58 0.18
C GLN A 80 18.40 23.57 0.11
N LYS A 81 17.80 22.44 -0.27
CA LYS A 81 16.34 22.29 -0.34
C LYS A 81 15.67 22.55 1.01
N LEU A 82 16.27 22.08 2.11
CA LEU A 82 15.80 22.37 3.47
C LEU A 82 15.75 23.88 3.72
N THR A 83 16.87 24.59 3.50
CA THR A 83 16.92 26.05 3.72
C THR A 83 15.95 26.80 2.83
N THR A 84 15.86 26.45 1.54
CA THR A 84 14.91 27.06 0.59
C THR A 84 13.47 26.80 0.99
N SER A 85 13.13 25.60 1.49
CA SER A 85 11.75 25.28 1.89
C SER A 85 11.28 26.05 3.13
N LEU A 86 12.20 26.46 3.99
CA LEU A 86 11.90 27.15 5.25
C LEU A 86 11.92 28.68 5.14
N THR A 87 12.29 29.25 3.98
CA THR A 87 12.33 30.71 3.79
C THR A 87 10.96 31.37 3.95
N ALA A 88 9.88 30.65 3.64
CA ALA A 88 8.52 31.15 3.78
C ALA A 88 8.03 31.19 5.24
N ILE A 89 8.69 30.47 6.14
CA ILE A 89 8.27 30.30 7.54
C ILE A 89 9.20 31.05 8.50
N TYR A 90 10.51 31.07 8.19
CA TYR A 90 11.53 31.54 9.11
C TYR A 90 11.87 33.02 8.87
N SER A 91 12.11 33.75 9.95
CA SER A 91 12.68 35.10 9.86
C SER A 91 14.11 35.07 9.31
N PRO A 92 14.63 36.19 8.78
CA PRO A 92 16.01 36.26 8.28
C PRO A 92 17.06 35.87 9.32
N ALA A 93 16.82 36.13 10.61
CA ALA A 93 17.72 35.73 11.69
C ALA A 93 17.74 34.21 11.89
N GLN A 94 16.56 33.59 11.97
CA GLN A 94 16.43 32.13 12.11
C GLN A 94 17.00 31.38 10.90
N LEU A 95 16.85 31.93 9.68
CA LEU A 95 17.46 31.34 8.49
C LEU A 95 18.99 31.35 8.55
N ARG A 96 19.61 32.45 9.01
CA ARG A 96 21.07 32.51 9.19
C ARG A 96 21.55 31.50 10.21
N GLU A 97 20.82 31.35 11.31
CA GLU A 97 21.11 30.35 12.33
C GLU A 97 21.00 28.92 11.79
N LEU A 98 19.92 28.60 11.07
CA LEU A 98 19.75 27.31 10.40
C LEU A 98 20.88 27.04 9.40
N GLN A 99 21.26 28.02 8.58
CA GLN A 99 22.38 27.89 7.64
C GLN A 99 23.70 27.62 8.35
N HIS A 100 23.95 28.27 9.49
CA HIS A 100 25.11 27.99 10.33
C HIS A 100 25.14 26.53 10.80
N PHE A 101 24.02 26.03 11.36
CA PHE A 101 23.91 24.63 11.80
C PHE A 101 24.03 23.62 10.64
N CYS A 102 23.44 23.92 9.48
CA CYS A 102 23.61 23.11 8.26
C CYS A 102 25.10 23.03 7.86
N GLY A 103 25.83 24.15 7.95
CA GLY A 103 27.28 24.19 7.71
C GLY A 103 28.07 23.33 8.69
N LEU A 104 27.74 23.39 9.98
CA LEU A 104 28.35 22.55 11.01
C LEU A 104 28.07 21.06 10.79
N PHE A 105 26.81 20.70 10.52
CA PHE A 105 26.40 19.33 10.24
C PHE A 105 27.15 18.76 9.04
N ARG A 106 27.20 19.55 7.94
CA ARG A 106 27.92 19.20 6.72
C ARG A 106 29.40 18.88 6.97
N LYS A 107 30.08 19.70 7.79
CA LYS A 107 31.51 19.54 8.09
C LYS A 107 31.78 18.39 9.06
N LYS A 108 30.97 18.22 10.10
CA LYS A 108 31.26 17.29 11.21
C LYS A 108 30.72 15.87 10.99
N SER A 109 29.44 15.77 10.67
CA SER A 109 28.69 14.50 10.81
C SER A 109 28.17 13.94 9.49
N ALA A 110 27.87 14.80 8.53
CA ALA A 110 27.12 14.41 7.32
C ALA A 110 27.83 13.34 6.49
N TRP A 111 29.16 13.39 6.37
CA TRP A 111 29.91 12.42 5.57
C TRP A 111 29.82 11.00 6.13
N LYS A 112 29.90 10.84 7.46
CA LYS A 112 29.77 9.52 8.13
C LYS A 112 28.37 8.96 7.94
N LEU A 113 27.35 9.79 8.15
CA LEU A 113 25.95 9.38 8.00
C LEU A 113 25.62 9.05 6.55
N GLN A 114 26.06 9.87 5.60
CA GLN A 114 25.84 9.61 4.18
C GLN A 114 26.57 8.34 3.71
N PHE A 115 27.76 8.06 4.25
CA PHE A 115 28.46 6.81 3.97
C PHE A 115 27.66 5.58 4.44
N LEU A 116 27.14 5.60 5.67
CA LEU A 116 26.28 4.54 6.19
C LEU A 116 24.98 4.39 5.36
N LEU A 117 24.38 5.51 4.95
CA LEU A 117 23.21 5.51 4.06
C LEU A 117 23.52 4.92 2.69
N ARG A 118 24.70 5.19 2.12
CA ARG A 118 25.16 4.58 0.85
C ARG A 118 25.30 3.08 0.99
N ILE A 119 25.91 2.58 2.07
CA ILE A 119 25.99 1.14 2.33
C ILE A 119 24.59 0.54 2.37
N ARG A 120 23.67 1.13 3.16
CA ARG A 120 22.30 0.64 3.24
C ARG A 120 21.57 0.68 1.89
N HIS A 121 21.76 1.74 1.10
CA HIS A 121 21.18 1.87 -0.24
C HIS A 121 21.67 0.78 -1.20
N LEU A 122 22.92 0.32 -1.08
CA LEU A 122 23.45 -0.78 -1.87
C LEU A 122 22.90 -2.15 -1.43
N LEU A 123 22.62 -2.31 -0.13
CA LEU A 123 22.16 -3.56 0.46
C LEU A 123 20.64 -3.75 0.43
N THR A 124 19.86 -2.72 0.07
CA THR A 124 18.40 -2.75 0.13
C THR A 124 17.77 -2.21 -1.15
N HIS A 125 16.59 -2.73 -1.52
CA HIS A 125 15.83 -2.19 -2.66
C HIS A 125 15.30 -0.77 -2.37
N ASN A 126 14.93 -0.51 -1.12
CA ASN A 126 14.51 0.79 -0.64
C ASN A 126 15.08 1.01 0.76
N TYR A 127 15.97 1.99 0.90
CA TYR A 127 16.68 2.25 2.16
C TYR A 127 15.80 2.88 3.25
N VAL A 128 14.61 3.38 2.88
CA VAL A 128 13.70 4.13 3.76
C VAL A 128 12.57 3.26 4.30
N THR A 129 12.01 2.34 3.50
CA THR A 129 10.76 1.61 3.81
C THR A 129 10.72 1.04 5.23
N GLU A 130 11.72 0.28 5.65
CA GLU A 130 11.74 -0.34 6.98
C GLU A 130 11.74 0.70 8.12
N TRP A 131 12.54 1.76 7.98
CA TRP A 131 12.60 2.82 8.99
C TRP A 131 11.33 3.64 9.03
N TRP A 132 10.75 3.92 7.86
CA TRP A 132 9.50 4.64 7.73
C TRP A 132 8.36 3.87 8.41
N GLU A 133 8.20 2.59 8.08
CA GLU A 133 7.20 1.73 8.71
C GLU A 133 7.40 1.65 10.23
N LYS A 134 8.63 1.36 10.67
CA LYS A 134 8.95 1.15 12.07
C LYS A 134 8.78 2.41 12.92
N TYR A 135 9.43 3.51 12.55
CA TYR A 135 9.56 4.69 13.41
C TYR A 135 8.43 5.69 13.23
N ILE A 136 7.81 5.77 12.06
CA ILE A 136 6.69 6.70 11.85
C ILE A 136 5.37 6.09 12.29
N TYR A 137 5.14 4.80 12.00
CA TYR A 137 3.84 4.18 12.24
C TYR A 137 3.83 3.20 13.42
N LEU A 138 4.73 2.23 13.44
CA LEU A 138 4.66 1.11 14.39
C LEU A 138 5.12 1.46 15.80
N MET A 139 5.98 2.47 15.94
CA MET A 139 6.41 3.02 17.22
C MET A 139 5.38 3.95 17.86
N GLN A 140 4.49 4.55 17.06
CA GLN A 140 3.52 5.52 17.55
C GLN A 140 2.55 4.89 18.57
N ARG A 141 2.25 5.65 19.63
CA ARG A 141 1.41 5.22 20.76
C ARG A 141 0.08 5.95 20.88
N SER A 142 -0.15 6.98 20.06
CA SER A 142 -1.45 7.63 19.98
C SER A 142 -2.48 6.74 19.27
N SER A 143 -3.76 6.97 19.57
CA SER A 143 -4.87 6.21 18.98
C SER A 143 -4.90 6.34 17.46
N LEU A 144 -4.85 5.20 16.76
CA LEU A 144 -4.86 5.16 15.30
C LEU A 144 -6.13 5.74 14.68
N VAL A 145 -7.26 5.66 15.41
CA VAL A 145 -8.58 6.10 14.93
C VAL A 145 -8.57 7.57 14.51
N THR A 146 -7.84 8.41 15.24
CA THR A 146 -7.78 9.86 14.98
C THR A 146 -6.50 10.29 14.28
N SER A 147 -5.38 9.62 14.54
CA SER A 147 -4.07 10.14 14.12
C SER A 147 -3.54 9.58 12.81
N ALA A 148 -3.98 8.37 12.40
CA ALA A 148 -3.30 7.66 11.31
C ALA A 148 -4.25 6.92 10.35
N ASN A 149 -5.39 6.42 10.83
CA ASN A 149 -6.36 5.76 9.97
C ASN A 149 -7.00 6.78 9.03
N TYR A 150 -7.09 6.42 7.76
CA TYR A 150 -7.80 7.19 6.75
C TYR A 150 -9.02 6.40 6.28
N TYR A 151 -10.05 7.13 5.86
CA TYR A 151 -11.23 6.55 5.24
C TYR A 151 -11.52 7.29 3.94
N ALA A 152 -11.97 6.53 2.95
CA ALA A 152 -12.56 7.07 1.74
C ALA A 152 -14.02 6.65 1.73
N LEU A 153 -14.91 7.60 1.43
CA LEU A 153 -16.31 7.28 1.20
C LEU A 153 -16.48 6.86 -0.25
N SER A 154 -17.17 5.74 -0.46
CA SER A 154 -17.52 5.30 -1.81
C SER A 154 -18.46 6.33 -2.43
N TYR A 155 -18.07 6.88 -3.58
CA TYR A 155 -18.97 7.66 -4.41
C TYR A 155 -19.82 6.70 -5.24
N GLU A 156 -21.02 6.39 -4.75
CA GLU A 156 -21.96 5.48 -5.42
C GLU A 156 -22.85 6.25 -6.40
N ASN A 157 -22.54 6.18 -7.69
CA ASN A 157 -23.44 6.67 -8.75
C ASN A 157 -24.69 5.78 -8.92
N TYR A 158 -24.64 4.55 -8.42
CA TYR A 158 -25.69 3.56 -8.58
C TYR A 158 -25.84 2.73 -7.31
N ARG A 159 -27.05 2.67 -6.78
CA ARG A 159 -27.40 1.95 -5.55
C ARG A 159 -28.53 0.96 -5.86
N PRO A 160 -28.24 -0.35 -5.98
CA PRO A 160 -29.23 -1.33 -6.45
C PRO A 160 -30.34 -1.62 -5.43
N SER A 161 -30.13 -1.31 -4.15
CA SER A 161 -31.14 -1.50 -3.10
C SER A 161 -30.89 -0.58 -1.90
N ASN A 162 -31.94 -0.30 -1.14
CA ASN A 162 -31.81 0.36 0.17
C ASN A 162 -31.59 -0.62 1.31
N LYS A 163 -31.79 -1.93 1.09
CA LYS A 163 -31.57 -2.96 2.11
C LYS A 163 -30.07 -3.09 2.41
N GLN A 164 -29.71 -2.91 3.68
CA GLN A 164 -28.32 -2.99 4.13
C GLN A 164 -27.69 -4.36 3.84
N SER A 165 -28.44 -5.45 4.02
CA SER A 165 -27.98 -6.81 3.73
C SER A 165 -27.54 -6.98 2.28
N VAL A 166 -28.35 -6.51 1.33
CA VAL A 166 -28.09 -6.55 -0.10
C VAL A 166 -26.84 -5.74 -0.45
N LEU A 167 -26.72 -4.51 0.06
CA LEU A 167 -25.58 -3.64 -0.21
C LEU A 167 -24.28 -4.22 0.33
N LEU A 168 -24.32 -4.73 1.56
CA LEU A 168 -23.15 -5.31 2.21
C LEU A 168 -22.68 -6.57 1.49
N ALA A 169 -23.60 -7.42 1.07
CA ALA A 169 -23.30 -8.61 0.30
C ALA A 169 -22.67 -8.27 -1.06
N ALA A 170 -23.25 -7.35 -1.83
CA ALA A 170 -22.72 -6.92 -3.12
C ALA A 170 -21.32 -6.30 -3.01
N LYS A 171 -21.11 -5.43 -2.02
CA LYS A 171 -19.79 -4.80 -1.76
C LYS A 171 -18.76 -5.84 -1.34
N THR A 172 -19.14 -6.74 -0.43
CA THR A 172 -18.23 -7.79 0.04
C THR A 172 -17.84 -8.72 -1.09
N TYR A 173 -18.81 -9.18 -1.90
CA TYR A 173 -18.54 -9.99 -3.08
C TYR A 173 -17.56 -9.30 -4.03
N SER A 174 -17.76 -8.01 -4.32
CA SER A 174 -16.86 -7.22 -5.17
C SER A 174 -15.43 -7.17 -4.59
N LEU A 175 -15.30 -6.97 -3.29
CA LEU A 175 -13.99 -6.98 -2.61
C LEU A 175 -13.34 -8.37 -2.62
N LEU A 176 -14.11 -9.45 -2.48
CA LEU A 176 -13.61 -10.82 -2.57
C LEU A 176 -13.14 -11.16 -4.00
N ARG A 177 -13.81 -10.63 -5.03
CA ARG A 177 -13.33 -10.73 -6.41
C ARG A 177 -11.99 -10.03 -6.60
N VAL A 178 -11.82 -8.83 -6.01
CA VAL A 178 -10.52 -8.14 -6.01
C VAL A 178 -9.48 -8.98 -5.27
N LYS A 179 -9.78 -9.50 -4.09
CA LYS A 179 -8.88 -10.40 -3.34
C LYS A 179 -8.42 -11.57 -4.20
N GLN A 180 -9.35 -12.27 -4.85
CA GLN A 180 -9.05 -13.39 -5.74
C GLN A 180 -8.12 -12.97 -6.88
N GLN A 181 -8.39 -11.85 -7.54
CA GLN A 181 -7.54 -11.32 -8.62
C GLN A 181 -6.12 -10.95 -8.18
N LEU A 182 -5.97 -10.45 -6.94
CA LEU A 182 -4.66 -10.13 -6.36
C LEU A 182 -3.89 -11.39 -5.98
N GLU A 183 -4.57 -12.40 -5.43
CA GLU A 183 -3.96 -13.69 -5.04
C GLU A 183 -3.57 -14.54 -6.24
N THR A 184 -4.34 -14.50 -7.33
CA THR A 184 -3.99 -15.17 -8.59
C THR A 184 -3.06 -14.34 -9.48
N GLU A 185 -2.70 -13.12 -9.05
CA GLU A 185 -1.84 -12.18 -9.78
C GLU A 185 -2.31 -11.83 -11.21
N VAL A 186 -3.60 -12.06 -11.49
CA VAL A 186 -4.23 -11.82 -12.82
C VAL A 186 -4.46 -10.33 -13.07
N LYS A 187 -4.56 -9.52 -12.01
CA LYS A 187 -4.75 -8.09 -12.13
C LYS A 187 -3.51 -7.44 -12.76
N GLU A 188 -3.72 -6.59 -13.76
CA GLU A 188 -2.65 -5.83 -14.40
C GLU A 188 -2.00 -4.84 -13.41
N PRO A 189 -0.68 -4.66 -13.46
CA PRO A 189 -0.01 -3.64 -12.67
C PRO A 189 -0.40 -2.23 -13.13
N ILE A 190 -0.23 -1.27 -12.22
CA ILE A 190 -0.52 0.13 -12.51
C ILE A 190 0.66 0.75 -13.24
N PHE A 191 0.36 1.47 -14.32
CA PHE A 191 1.34 2.26 -15.06
C PHE A 191 0.98 3.75 -15.01
N VAL A 192 1.95 4.60 -14.68
CA VAL A 192 1.85 6.05 -14.85
C VAL A 192 2.09 6.37 -16.32
N SER A 193 1.23 7.21 -16.89
CA SER A 193 1.29 7.63 -18.30
C SER A 193 1.34 6.44 -19.28
N GLY A 194 0.78 5.29 -18.90
CA GLY A 194 0.71 4.06 -19.72
C GLY A 194 2.04 3.33 -19.95
N CYS A 195 3.17 3.80 -19.42
CA CYS A 195 4.50 3.22 -19.70
C CYS A 195 5.41 3.07 -18.49
N VAL A 196 5.12 3.72 -17.36
CA VAL A 196 5.99 3.68 -16.18
C VAL A 196 5.37 2.80 -15.09
N PRO A 197 5.88 1.58 -14.85
CA PRO A 197 5.30 0.72 -13.83
C PRO A 197 5.47 1.32 -12.43
N VAL A 198 4.49 1.10 -11.56
CA VAL A 198 4.52 1.50 -10.15
C VAL A 198 4.71 0.27 -9.26
N CYS A 199 5.32 0.48 -8.09
CA CYS A 199 5.41 -0.57 -7.07
C CYS A 199 4.01 -1.04 -6.65
N MET A 200 3.73 -2.32 -6.87
CA MET A 200 2.48 -2.98 -6.44
C MET A 200 2.62 -3.62 -5.05
N GLY A 201 3.70 -3.35 -4.30
CA GLY A 201 4.09 -4.10 -3.11
C GLY A 201 3.07 -4.02 -1.97
N GLN A 202 2.40 -2.87 -1.85
CA GLN A 202 1.36 -2.61 -0.85
C GLN A 202 0.12 -3.50 -1.05
N TYR A 203 -0.17 -3.98 -2.26
CA TYR A 203 -1.32 -4.85 -2.51
C TYR A 203 -1.25 -6.17 -1.76
N ARG A 204 -0.04 -6.62 -1.37
CA ARG A 204 0.15 -7.79 -0.49
C ARG A 204 -0.41 -7.59 0.92
N ARG A 205 -0.69 -6.35 1.30
CA ARG A 205 -1.19 -5.96 2.63
C ARG A 205 -2.67 -5.59 2.65
N LEU A 206 -3.37 -5.74 1.52
CA LEU A 206 -4.77 -5.32 1.42
C LEU A 206 -5.76 -6.25 2.12
N PHE A 207 -5.47 -7.56 2.17
CA PHE A 207 -6.38 -8.55 2.74
C PHE A 207 -5.66 -9.47 3.71
N SER A 208 -6.37 -9.88 4.77
CA SER A 208 -5.87 -10.84 5.77
C SER A 208 -4.61 -10.34 6.50
N VAL A 209 -4.51 -9.03 6.71
CA VAL A 209 -3.41 -8.41 7.44
C VAL A 209 -3.96 -7.58 8.58
N THR A 210 -3.40 -7.73 9.77
CA THR A 210 -3.77 -6.90 10.94
C THR A 210 -2.52 -6.39 11.66
N ARG A 211 -2.66 -5.27 12.36
CA ARG A 211 -1.60 -4.66 13.18
C ARG A 211 -1.83 -5.15 14.60
N ILE A 212 -0.86 -5.88 15.15
CA ILE A 212 -0.91 -6.39 16.51
C ILE A 212 -0.18 -5.39 17.41
N PRO A 213 -0.87 -4.85 18.43
CA PRO A 213 -0.25 -3.93 19.38
C PRO A 213 0.81 -4.66 20.21
N CYS A 214 1.93 -3.98 20.45
CA CYS A 214 3.04 -4.47 21.26
C CYS A 214 3.58 -3.35 22.14
N LYS A 215 4.47 -3.66 23.10
CA LYS A 215 5.04 -2.69 24.04
C LYS A 215 5.81 -1.56 23.35
N ASP A 216 6.81 -1.88 22.54
CA ASP A 216 7.73 -0.89 21.96
C ASP A 216 7.47 -0.60 20.48
N PHE A 217 7.18 -1.64 19.70
CA PHE A 217 6.81 -1.53 18.28
C PHE A 217 5.71 -2.50 17.94
N ASP A 218 4.61 -2.00 17.41
CA ASP A 218 3.54 -2.85 16.88
C ASP A 218 4.05 -3.66 15.70
N ARG A 219 3.39 -4.78 15.40
CA ARG A 219 3.78 -5.66 14.29
C ARG A 219 2.65 -5.78 13.27
N ILE A 220 3.02 -5.75 12.00
CA ILE A 220 2.10 -6.11 10.91
C ILE A 220 2.12 -7.64 10.78
N GLN A 221 0.96 -8.26 10.97
CA GLN A 221 0.80 -9.70 10.91
C GLN A 221 -0.05 -10.08 9.70
N HIS A 222 0.53 -10.90 8.83
CA HIS A 222 -0.18 -11.54 7.73
C HIS A 222 -0.77 -12.87 8.18
N TYR A 223 -2.00 -13.16 7.74
CA TYR A 223 -2.70 -14.42 7.96
C TYR A 223 -3.14 -15.02 6.62
N ARG A 224 -3.27 -16.34 6.58
CA ARG A 224 -4.00 -17.03 5.52
C ARG A 224 -5.43 -17.24 5.99
N SER A 225 -6.35 -16.35 5.60
CA SER A 225 -7.76 -16.42 5.99
C SER A 225 -8.65 -16.81 4.82
N SER A 226 -9.63 -17.66 5.11
CA SER A 226 -10.74 -18.06 4.24
C SER A 226 -12.10 -17.55 4.73
N HIS A 227 -12.10 -16.58 5.65
CA HIS A 227 -13.31 -15.99 6.22
C HIS A 227 -13.23 -14.48 6.34
N SER A 228 -14.37 -13.82 6.28
CA SER A 228 -14.57 -12.41 6.64
C SER A 228 -15.08 -12.31 8.07
N VAL A 229 -14.79 -11.17 8.70
CA VAL A 229 -15.31 -10.83 10.03
C VAL A 229 -16.35 -9.73 9.86
N VAL A 230 -17.50 -9.90 10.47
CA VAL A 230 -18.59 -8.92 10.47
C VAL A 230 -18.83 -8.47 11.89
N GLN A 231 -18.76 -7.16 12.12
CA GLN A 231 -19.14 -6.56 13.38
C GLN A 231 -20.53 -5.96 13.25
N CYS A 232 -21.44 -6.32 14.15
CA CYS A 232 -22.80 -5.77 14.24
C CYS A 232 -23.16 -5.60 15.72
N HIS A 233 -23.54 -4.38 16.12
CA HIS A 233 -23.87 -4.04 17.51
C HIS A 233 -22.82 -4.51 18.56
N GLY A 234 -21.54 -4.42 18.21
CA GLY A 234 -20.43 -4.84 19.08
C GLY A 234 -20.21 -6.36 19.18
N LEU A 235 -21.04 -7.16 18.51
CA LEU A 235 -20.84 -8.60 18.34
C LEU A 235 -20.01 -8.87 17.08
N PHE A 236 -19.20 -9.94 17.13
CA PHE A 236 -18.32 -10.34 16.03
C PHE A 236 -18.76 -11.69 15.48
N TYR A 237 -18.94 -11.72 14.17
CA TYR A 237 -19.38 -12.90 13.42
C TYR A 237 -18.33 -13.27 12.39
N LYS A 238 -18.27 -14.56 12.07
CA LYS A 238 -17.38 -15.12 11.06
C LYS A 238 -18.22 -15.65 9.91
N ILE A 239 -17.98 -15.15 8.70
CA ILE A 239 -18.62 -15.66 7.48
C ILE A 239 -17.55 -16.31 6.60
N PRO A 240 -17.71 -17.56 6.14
CA PRO A 240 -16.79 -18.16 5.18
C PRO A 240 -16.80 -17.37 3.87
N MET A 241 -15.65 -17.20 3.22
CA MET A 241 -15.56 -16.50 1.92
C MET A 241 -15.81 -17.42 0.73
N TYR A 242 -15.62 -18.73 0.92
CA TYR A 242 -15.58 -19.73 -0.14
C TYR A 242 -16.50 -20.90 0.17
N ARG A 243 -17.26 -21.36 -0.83
CA ARG A 243 -18.09 -22.57 -0.74
C ARG A 243 -17.21 -23.82 -0.66
N HIS A 244 -17.48 -24.69 0.32
CA HIS A 244 -16.71 -25.92 0.59
C HIS A 244 -15.19 -25.70 0.78
N GLY A 245 -14.77 -24.50 1.19
CA GLY A 245 -13.36 -24.18 1.45
C GLY A 245 -12.46 -24.12 0.20
N ARG A 246 -13.02 -24.17 -1.02
CA ARG A 246 -12.23 -24.10 -2.26
C ARG A 246 -12.05 -22.65 -2.71
N MET A 247 -10.81 -22.18 -2.80
CA MET A 247 -10.44 -20.78 -3.11
C MET A 247 -11.01 -20.22 -4.43
N HIS A 248 -11.44 -21.09 -5.36
CA HIS A 248 -12.01 -20.69 -6.65
C HIS A 248 -13.53 -20.51 -6.62
N ASN A 249 -14.20 -20.96 -5.56
CA ASN A 249 -15.65 -20.94 -5.47
C ASN A 249 -16.08 -19.97 -4.36
N LEU A 250 -16.14 -18.67 -4.70
CA LEU A 250 -16.60 -17.64 -3.78
C LEU A 250 -18.05 -17.88 -3.39
N LEU A 251 -18.44 -17.48 -2.17
CA LEU A 251 -19.86 -17.37 -1.85
C LEU A 251 -20.53 -16.37 -2.80
N GLU A 252 -21.69 -16.75 -3.33
CA GLU A 252 -22.49 -15.86 -4.16
C GLU A 252 -23.11 -14.73 -3.33
N PRO A 253 -23.46 -13.59 -3.94
CA PRO A 253 -24.02 -12.44 -3.21
C PRO A 253 -25.26 -12.79 -2.38
N TRP A 254 -26.15 -13.64 -2.89
CA TRP A 254 -27.36 -14.05 -2.16
C TRP A 254 -27.04 -14.94 -0.95
N GLU A 255 -26.02 -15.80 -1.03
CA GLU A 255 -25.58 -16.62 0.11
C GLU A 255 -25.03 -15.70 1.21
N TYR A 256 -24.21 -14.73 0.82
CA TYR A 256 -23.67 -13.74 1.74
C TYR A 256 -24.78 -12.87 2.36
N GLN A 257 -25.77 -12.47 1.55
CA GLN A 257 -26.94 -11.72 2.02
C GLN A 257 -27.70 -12.48 3.10
N LEU A 258 -27.96 -13.78 2.91
CA LEU A 258 -28.66 -14.61 3.89
C LEU A 258 -27.92 -14.66 5.23
N GLN A 259 -26.58 -14.78 5.19
CA GLN A 259 -25.75 -14.74 6.39
C GLN A 259 -25.82 -13.38 7.09
N VAL A 260 -25.84 -12.29 6.33
CA VAL A 260 -25.96 -10.93 6.90
C VAL A 260 -27.35 -10.70 7.50
N GLU A 261 -28.42 -11.19 6.87
CA GLU A 261 -29.79 -11.09 7.39
C GLU A 261 -29.94 -11.86 8.71
N TYR A 262 -29.34 -13.06 8.79
CA TYR A 262 -29.25 -13.80 10.04
C TYR A 262 -28.50 -13.02 11.13
N ILE A 263 -27.33 -12.45 10.79
CA ILE A 263 -26.53 -11.65 11.73
C ILE A 263 -27.30 -10.44 12.25
N LEU A 264 -28.00 -9.73 11.36
CA LEU A 264 -28.83 -8.57 11.72
C LEU A 264 -29.94 -8.98 12.70
N ALA A 265 -30.66 -10.06 12.40
CA ALA A 265 -31.73 -10.56 13.27
C ALA A 265 -31.20 -11.03 14.64
N HIS A 266 -30.11 -11.79 14.65
CA HIS A 266 -29.47 -12.27 15.87
C HIS A 266 -28.93 -11.12 16.73
N ALA A 267 -28.23 -10.16 16.11
CA ALA A 267 -27.67 -9.03 16.84
C ALA A 267 -28.76 -8.14 17.47
N GLU A 268 -29.90 -7.98 16.82
CA GLU A 268 -31.04 -7.22 17.37
C GLU A 268 -31.66 -7.94 18.58
N GLN A 269 -31.75 -9.27 18.55
CA GLN A 269 -32.22 -10.06 19.70
C GLN A 269 -31.28 -9.92 20.92
N GLU A 270 -29.97 -9.99 20.69
CA GLU A 270 -28.96 -9.87 21.76
C GLU A 270 -28.85 -8.46 22.36
N ARG A 271 -29.27 -7.44 21.60
CA ARG A 271 -29.30 -6.03 22.04
C ARG A 271 -30.24 -5.77 23.21
N GLY A 272 -31.25 -6.62 23.42
CA GLY A 272 -32.15 -6.53 24.57
C GLY A 272 -31.60 -7.12 25.88
N VAL A 273 -30.46 -7.82 25.83
CA VAL A 273 -29.98 -8.70 26.91
C VAL A 273 -28.67 -8.20 27.54
N SER A 274 -27.89 -7.39 26.83
CA SER A 274 -26.53 -7.01 27.25
C SER A 274 -26.49 -5.84 28.26
N PRO A 275 -25.88 -6.01 29.45
CA PRO A 275 -25.66 -4.90 30.40
C PRO A 275 -24.73 -3.79 29.87
N ARG A 276 -24.04 -4.03 28.74
CA ARG A 276 -23.03 -3.13 28.15
C ARG A 276 -23.62 -1.93 27.42
N ASP A 277 -24.93 -1.91 27.15
CA ASP A 277 -25.62 -0.79 26.50
C ASP A 277 -25.69 0.48 27.38
N LYS A 278 -25.31 0.38 28.65
CA LYS A 278 -25.16 1.53 29.56
C LYS A 278 -23.80 2.24 29.41
N ASP A 279 -22.82 1.63 28.73
CA ASP A 279 -21.52 2.25 28.49
C ASP A 279 -21.59 3.22 27.29
N PRO A 280 -21.38 4.53 27.50
CA PRO A 280 -21.43 5.52 26.42
C PRO A 280 -20.35 5.29 25.34
N PHE A 281 -19.24 4.63 25.65
CA PHE A 281 -18.22 4.27 24.67
C PHE A 281 -18.66 3.12 23.76
N PHE A 282 -19.46 2.18 24.30
CA PHE A 282 -20.05 1.10 23.51
C PHE A 282 -21.11 1.64 22.53
N LYS A 283 -21.88 2.66 22.93
CA LYS A 283 -22.82 3.36 22.04
C LYS A 283 -22.13 4.00 20.83
N LEU A 284 -20.92 4.55 20.99
CA LEU A 284 -20.17 5.12 19.87
C LEU A 284 -19.74 4.06 18.85
N ALA A 285 -19.35 2.87 19.32
CA ALA A 285 -19.01 1.72 18.46
C ALA A 285 -20.24 1.02 17.86
N ALA A 286 -21.41 1.18 18.48
CA ALA A 286 -22.70 0.63 18.01
C ALA A 286 -23.39 1.50 16.94
N LEU A 287 -22.88 2.71 16.65
CA LEU A 287 -23.41 3.58 15.58
C LEU A 287 -23.09 3.06 14.17
N THR A 288 -22.15 2.13 14.02
CA THR A 288 -21.93 1.42 12.75
C THR A 288 -22.80 0.17 12.71
N GLN A 289 -23.97 0.26 12.06
CA GLN A 289 -24.98 -0.80 12.06
C GLN A 289 -24.44 -2.17 11.60
N VAL A 290 -23.58 -2.22 10.58
CA VAL A 290 -22.80 -3.43 10.23
C VAL A 290 -21.50 -3.00 9.54
N VAL A 291 -20.35 -3.49 10.02
CA VAL A 291 -19.05 -3.32 9.36
C VAL A 291 -18.52 -4.69 8.97
N VAL A 292 -18.37 -4.93 7.67
CA VAL A 292 -17.54 -6.03 7.20
C VAL A 292 -16.09 -5.57 7.34
N ILE A 293 -15.42 -6.12 8.34
CA ILE A 293 -13.97 -6.03 8.47
C ILE A 293 -13.41 -7.17 7.61
N LEU A 294 -13.38 -6.95 6.31
CA LEU A 294 -12.27 -7.50 5.54
C LEU A 294 -11.07 -6.78 6.12
N CYS A 295 -10.11 -7.50 6.70
CA CYS A 295 -8.88 -6.93 7.26
C CYS A 295 -8.11 -6.19 6.15
N ILE A 296 -8.58 -4.98 5.85
CA ILE A 296 -8.04 -3.93 5.03
C ILE A 296 -7.59 -2.94 6.08
N LEU A 297 -6.37 -3.12 6.56
CA LEU A 297 -5.80 -2.07 7.38
C LEU A 297 -5.67 -0.80 6.53
N SER A 298 -5.89 0.34 7.18
CA SER A 298 -5.07 1.53 6.93
C SER A 298 -3.60 1.14 7.17
N ILE A 299 -2.96 0.59 6.15
CA ILE A 299 -1.51 0.58 6.05
C ILE A 299 -1.22 1.39 4.79
N PHE A 300 -0.53 2.51 4.97
CA PHE A 300 0.43 2.95 3.96
C PHE A 300 1.42 1.83 3.68
#